data_AF-A0AAW2N6K8-F1
#
_entry.id   AF-A0AAW2N6K8-F1
#
_cell.length_a   1.000
_cell.length_b   1.000
_cell.length_c   1.000
_cell.angle_alpha   90.00
_cell.angle_beta   90.00
_cell.angle_gamma   90.00
#
_symmetry.space_group_name_H-M   'P 1'
#
loop_
_entity.id
_entity.type
_entity.pdbx_description
1 polymer ?
#
loop_
_entity_poly.entity_id
_entity_poly.type
_entity_poly.pdbx_seq_one_letter_code
_entity_poly.pdbx_strand_id
1 'polypeptide(L)'
;MMLNVVADKEGIGAAVLIRSCAPVSGLETIQQRRGLKSEKPVLLTGPGKVGQALGLSTEWSNHPLFTPGGLELLDGPEPEKMLIGPRVGIEYALPEHVNAPWRFAIASSPWISAPKNTLRPP
;
A
#
# COMPACT_ATOMS: atom_id res chain seq x y z
N MET A 1 -1.40 1.72 11.92
CA MET A 1 -0.14 1.12 11.45
C MET A 1 0.02 1.35 9.94
N MET A 2 1.25 1.55 9.45
CA MET A 2 1.58 1.64 8.02
C MET A 2 2.51 0.48 7.65
N LEU A 3 2.22 -0.23 6.56
CA LEU A 3 3.01 -1.37 6.11
C LEU A 3 4.06 -0.91 5.10
N ASN A 4 5.34 -1.06 5.44
CA ASN A 4 6.45 -0.85 4.53
C ASN A 4 7.19 -2.16 4.29
N VAL A 5 7.64 -2.38 3.06
CA VAL A 5 8.51 -3.51 2.68
C VAL A 5 9.89 -2.96 2.39
N VAL A 6 10.91 -3.44 3.10
CA VAL A 6 12.32 -3.07 2.86
C VAL A 6 12.72 -3.57 1.48
N ALA A 7 13.33 -2.71 0.67
CA ALA A 7 13.52 -2.93 -0.76
C ALA A 7 14.99 -2.79 -1.22
N ASP A 8 15.92 -2.67 -0.28
CA ASP A 8 17.35 -2.58 -0.56
C ASP A 8 18.14 -3.38 0.50
N LYS A 9 19.45 -3.47 0.31
CA LYS A 9 20.37 -4.17 1.20
C LYS A 9 20.43 -3.54 2.59
N GLU A 10 20.87 -4.35 3.54
CA GLU A 10 21.12 -3.92 4.92
C GLU A 10 22.02 -2.68 4.96
N GLY A 11 21.68 -1.73 5.83
CA GLY A 11 22.35 -0.44 5.95
C GLY A 11 21.86 0.65 4.99
N ILE A 12 21.02 0.32 4.00
CA ILE A 12 20.39 1.33 3.12
C ILE A 12 18.91 1.52 3.49
N GLY A 13 18.56 2.77 3.81
CA GLY A 13 17.19 3.15 4.16
C GLY A 13 16.26 3.25 2.95
N ALA A 14 15.89 2.13 2.33
CA ALA A 14 14.93 2.10 1.22
C ALA A 14 13.78 1.12 1.48
N ALA A 15 12.55 1.60 1.29
CA ALA A 15 11.35 0.81 1.48
C ALA A 15 10.21 1.26 0.56
N VAL A 16 9.28 0.34 0.30
CA VAL A 16 8.04 0.56 -0.44
C VAL A 16 6.86 0.58 0.54
N LEU A 17 6.14 1.70 0.59
CA LEU A 17 4.92 1.83 1.39
C LEU A 17 3.72 1.23 0.64
N ILE A 18 3.02 0.29 1.27
CA ILE A 18 1.75 -0.22 0.76
C ILE A 18 0.63 0.76 1.12
N ARG A 19 0.19 1.52 0.12
CA ARG A 19 -0.78 2.61 0.30
C ARG A 19 -2.24 2.18 0.18
N SER A 20 -2.52 1.16 -0.62
CA SER A 20 -3.86 0.64 -0.86
C SER A 20 -3.80 -0.71 -1.54
N CYS A 21 -4.83 -1.52 -1.36
CA CYS A 21 -4.98 -2.80 -2.06
C CYS A 21 -6.46 -3.11 -2.35
N ALA A 22 -6.69 -4.02 -3.30
CA ALA A 22 -7.99 -4.63 -3.54
C ALA A 22 -8.09 -5.93 -2.73
N PRO A 23 -9.22 -6.22 -2.08
CA PRO A 23 -9.41 -7.50 -1.41
C PRO A 23 -9.65 -8.59 -2.46
N VAL A 24 -8.87 -9.67 -2.39
CA VAL A 24 -9.09 -10.88 -3.22
C VAL A 24 -9.94 -11.91 -2.46
N SER A 25 -9.76 -11.99 -1.14
CA SER A 25 -10.49 -12.87 -0.23
C SER A 25 -10.56 -12.24 1.17
N GLY A 26 -11.32 -12.86 2.08
CA GLY A 26 -11.39 -12.43 3.48
C GLY A 26 -12.13 -11.11 3.72
N LEU A 27 -13.08 -10.74 2.85
CA LEU A 27 -13.80 -9.47 2.94
C LEU A 27 -14.54 -9.30 4.27
N GLU A 28 -15.15 -10.36 4.81
CA GLU A 28 -15.84 -10.32 6.12
C GLU A 28 -14.87 -9.97 7.25
N THR A 29 -13.69 -10.60 7.28
CA THR A 29 -12.63 -10.29 8.24
C THR A 29 -12.17 -8.82 8.11
N ILE A 30 -12.01 -8.34 6.87
CA ILE A 30 -11.68 -6.94 6.59
C ILE A 30 -12.77 -6.02 7.13
N GLN A 31 -14.05 -6.28 6.84
CA GLN A 31 -15.17 -5.47 7.32
C GLN A 31 -15.23 -5.44 8.84
N GLN A 32 -15.04 -6.58 9.51
CA GLN A 32 -15.00 -6.67 10.97
C GLN A 32 -13.86 -5.82 11.54
N ARG A 33 -12.63 -6.00 11.05
CA ARG A 33 -11.47 -5.23 11.52
C ARG A 33 -11.60 -3.74 11.23
N ARG A 34 -12.22 -3.38 10.10
CA ARG A 34 -12.50 -2.00 9.71
C ARG A 34 -13.70 -1.40 10.44
N GLY A 35 -14.52 -2.19 11.13
CA GLY A 35 -15.76 -1.76 11.75
C GLY A 35 -16.78 -1.20 10.74
N LEU A 36 -16.73 -1.65 9.49
CA LEU A 36 -17.51 -1.07 8.39
C LEU A 36 -18.01 -2.17 7.45
N LYS A 37 -19.33 -2.38 7.41
CA LYS A 37 -19.99 -3.27 6.44
C LYS A 37 -20.11 -2.57 5.10
N SER A 38 -19.11 -2.73 4.25
CA SER A 38 -19.06 -2.19 2.89
C SER A 38 -18.22 -3.08 2.00
N GLU A 39 -18.46 -3.02 0.69
CA GLU A 39 -17.60 -3.66 -0.31
C GLU A 39 -16.85 -2.60 -1.13
N LYS A 40 -17.00 -1.32 -0.75
CA LYS A 40 -16.47 -0.20 -1.50
C LYS A 40 -14.97 0.01 -1.24
N PRO A 41 -14.26 0.67 -2.17
CA PRO A 41 -12.85 1.04 -2.03
C PRO A 41 -12.44 1.72 -0.71
N VAL A 42 -13.40 2.38 -0.04
CA VAL A 42 -13.18 3.05 1.24
C VAL A 42 -12.53 2.14 2.31
N LEU A 43 -12.69 0.82 2.23
CA LEU A 43 -12.10 -0.14 3.16
C LEU A 43 -10.57 -0.16 3.14
N LEU A 44 -9.95 0.01 1.97
CA LEU A 44 -8.52 -0.25 1.76
C LEU A 44 -7.79 0.87 1.00
N THR A 45 -8.49 1.98 0.70
CA THR A 45 -7.91 3.19 0.06
C THR A 45 -7.18 4.08 1.08
N GLY A 46 -6.08 3.59 1.63
CA GLY A 46 -5.17 4.37 2.48
C GLY A 46 -4.24 3.49 3.32
N PRO A 47 -2.99 3.94 3.60
CA PRO A 47 -1.96 3.08 4.21
C PRO A 47 -2.37 2.61 5.61
N GLY A 48 -2.94 3.51 6.43
CA GLY A 48 -3.49 3.14 7.74
C GLY A 48 -4.66 2.17 7.65
N LYS A 49 -5.43 2.24 6.56
CA LYS A 49 -6.60 1.36 6.34
C LYS A 49 -6.18 -0.05 5.98
N VAL A 50 -5.16 -0.19 5.14
CA VAL A 50 -4.52 -1.47 4.83
C VAL A 50 -4.02 -2.12 6.12
N GLY A 51 -3.27 -1.37 6.95
CA GLY A 51 -2.79 -1.88 8.23
C GLY A 51 -3.92 -2.40 9.13
N GLN A 52 -5.00 -1.64 9.27
CA GLN A 52 -6.16 -2.08 10.06
C GLN A 52 -6.87 -3.30 9.46
N ALA A 53 -7.11 -3.32 8.14
CA ALA A 53 -7.77 -4.43 7.46
C ALA A 53 -6.99 -5.76 7.57
N LEU A 54 -5.66 -5.67 7.52
CA LEU A 54 -4.78 -6.83 7.68
C LEU A 54 -4.54 -7.20 9.16
N GLY A 55 -5.00 -6.38 10.12
CA GLY A 55 -4.82 -6.64 11.55
C GLY A 55 -3.37 -6.42 12.02
N LEU A 56 -2.64 -5.51 11.38
CA LEU A 56 -1.22 -5.28 11.66
C LEU A 56 -1.00 -4.38 12.87
N SER A 57 -0.15 -4.85 13.77
CA SER A 57 0.46 -4.12 14.89
C SER A 57 1.95 -3.85 14.63
N THR A 58 2.65 -3.19 15.57
CA THR A 58 4.10 -2.98 15.53
C THR A 58 4.89 -4.28 15.65
N GLU A 59 4.28 -5.35 16.16
CA GLU A 59 4.89 -6.66 16.36
C GLU A 59 5.29 -7.33 15.02
N TRP A 60 4.71 -6.86 13.91
CA TRP A 60 5.07 -7.31 12.56
C TRP A 60 6.33 -6.65 12.01
N SER A 61 6.97 -5.74 12.75
CA SER A 61 8.23 -5.13 12.30
C SER A 61 9.33 -6.18 12.19
N ASN A 62 10.11 -6.13 11.10
CA ASN A 62 11.13 -7.12 10.76
C ASN A 62 10.59 -8.55 10.51
N HIS A 63 9.28 -8.72 10.32
CA HIS A 63 8.72 -10.01 9.95
C HIS A 63 9.17 -10.41 8.54
N PRO A 64 9.75 -11.60 8.35
CA PRO A 64 10.12 -12.10 7.03
C PRO A 64 8.87 -12.39 6.20
N LEU A 65 8.74 -11.73 5.04
CA LEU A 65 7.58 -11.88 4.15
C LEU A 65 7.67 -13.08 3.22
N PHE A 66 8.81 -13.77 3.19
CA PHE A 66 9.11 -14.90 2.30
C PHE A 66 9.01 -16.26 3.01
N THR A 67 8.52 -16.29 4.25
CA THR A 67 8.34 -17.52 5.03
C THR A 67 6.85 -17.79 5.26
N PRO A 68 6.38 -19.03 5.06
CA PRO A 68 4.97 -19.39 5.28
C PRO A 68 4.50 -19.22 6.73
N GLY A 69 3.21 -18.98 6.91
CA GLY A 69 2.53 -19.05 8.23
C GLY A 69 2.31 -17.70 8.92
N GLY A 70 2.33 -16.60 8.16
CA GLY A 70 2.20 -15.25 8.69
C GLY A 70 1.77 -14.23 7.65
N LEU A 71 2.40 -13.06 7.68
CA LEU A 71 2.21 -12.06 6.63
C LEU A 71 3.19 -12.40 5.50
N GLU A 72 2.64 -12.78 4.36
CA GLU A 72 3.42 -13.24 3.22
C GLU A 72 3.29 -12.28 2.04
N LEU A 73 4.36 -12.18 1.25
CA LEU A 73 4.37 -11.54 -0.06
C LEU A 73 4.47 -12.62 -1.13
N LEU A 74 3.42 -12.75 -1.94
CA LEU A 74 3.30 -13.75 -2.98
C LEU A 74 3.27 -13.08 -4.35
N ASP A 75 3.67 -13.82 -5.38
CA ASP A 75 3.56 -13.36 -6.76
C ASP A 75 2.11 -13.07 -7.12
N GLY A 76 1.90 -11.90 -7.74
CA GLY A 76 0.62 -11.47 -8.26
C GLY A 76 0.65 -11.36 -9.79
N PRO A 77 -0.52 -11.16 -10.43
CA PRO A 77 -0.59 -10.92 -11.86
C PRO A 77 0.14 -9.61 -12.22
N GLU A 78 0.75 -9.57 -13.39
CA GLU A 78 1.38 -8.37 -13.91
C GLU A 78 0.32 -7.30 -14.21
N PRO A 79 0.52 -6.04 -13.77
CA PRO A 79 -0.45 -4.98 -14.03
C PRO A 79 -0.40 -4.53 -15.50
N GLU A 80 -1.55 -4.54 -16.19
CA GLU A 80 -1.63 -4.12 -17.60
C GLU A 80 -1.19 -2.67 -17.84
N LYS A 81 -1.56 -1.76 -16.92
CA LYS A 81 -1.28 -0.33 -17.03
C LYS A 81 -0.93 0.23 -15.67
N MET A 82 0.18 0.96 -15.63
CA MET A 82 0.68 1.64 -14.44
C MET A 82 0.49 3.15 -14.56
N LEU A 83 0.25 3.77 -13.40
CA LEU A 83 0.33 5.21 -13.24
C LEU A 83 1.42 5.55 -12.23
N ILE A 84 2.09 6.68 -12.45
CA ILE A 84 3.12 7.24 -11.60
C ILE A 84 2.78 8.67 -11.18
N GLY A 85 3.33 9.12 -10.06
CA GLY A 85 3.17 10.50 -9.61
C GLY A 85 3.85 10.75 -8.27
N PRO A 86 3.71 11.97 -7.72
CA PRO A 86 4.31 12.33 -6.45
C PRO A 86 3.70 11.54 -5.29
N ARG A 87 4.50 11.34 -4.25
CA ARG A 87 4.05 10.77 -2.97
C ARG A 87 3.11 11.75 -2.26
N VAL A 88 2.40 11.26 -1.23
CA VAL A 88 1.36 12.01 -0.52
C VAL A 88 1.76 12.16 0.94
N GLY A 89 1.58 13.36 1.51
CA GLY A 89 1.86 13.60 2.93
C GLY A 89 3.35 13.73 3.23
N ILE A 90 4.13 14.22 2.25
CA ILE A 90 5.58 14.42 2.37
C ILE A 90 5.98 15.87 2.08
N GLU A 91 5.07 16.81 2.26
CA GLU A 91 5.27 18.24 1.94
C GLU A 91 6.41 18.88 2.76
N TYR A 92 6.84 18.21 3.83
CA TYR A 92 8.00 18.57 4.65
C TYR A 92 9.36 18.20 4.03
N ALA A 93 9.38 17.36 2.99
CA ALA A 93 10.61 16.90 2.35
C ALA A 93 11.17 17.96 1.39
N LEU A 94 12.41 17.74 0.92
CA LEU A 94 13.02 18.59 -0.10
C LEU A 94 12.15 18.66 -1.37
N PRO A 95 12.10 19.80 -2.08
CA PRO A 95 11.25 19.96 -3.26
C PRO A 95 11.43 18.88 -4.33
N GLU A 96 12.67 18.45 -4.55
CA GLU A 96 12.98 17.36 -5.50
C GLU A 96 12.35 16.02 -5.08
N HIS A 97 12.25 15.75 -3.77
CA HIS A 97 11.65 14.53 -3.22
C HIS A 97 10.13 14.58 -3.21
N VAL A 98 9.55 15.78 -3.02
CA VAL A 98 8.11 16.05 -3.12
C VAL A 98 7.62 15.82 -4.55
N ASN A 99 8.38 16.29 -5.53
CA ASN A 99 8.02 16.19 -6.95
C ASN A 99 8.42 14.86 -7.59
N ALA A 100 9.28 14.06 -6.96
CA ALA A 100 9.72 12.77 -7.49
C ALA A 100 8.53 11.81 -7.73
N PRO A 101 8.47 11.13 -8.88
CA PRO A 101 7.35 10.27 -9.27
C PRO A 101 7.38 8.88 -8.60
N TRP A 102 7.58 8.84 -7.29
CA TRP A 102 7.74 7.59 -6.50
C TRP A 102 6.44 7.09 -5.87
N ARG A 103 5.32 7.26 -6.56
CA ARG A 103 4.04 6.67 -6.19
C ARG A 103 3.44 5.96 -7.40
N PHE A 104 3.28 4.65 -7.25
CA PHE A 104 2.85 3.75 -8.31
C PHE A 104 1.43 3.23 -8.03
N ALA A 105 0.62 3.05 -9.07
CA ALA A 105 -0.71 2.48 -8.95
C ALA A 105 -1.17 1.78 -10.24
N ILE A 106 -1.97 0.73 -10.11
CA ILE A 106 -2.59 0.02 -11.24
C ILE A 106 -3.74 0.87 -11.78
N ALA A 107 -3.66 1.29 -13.05
CA ALA A 107 -4.54 2.30 -13.64
C ALA A 107 -6.04 1.91 -13.63
N SER A 108 -6.34 0.62 -13.83
CA SER A 108 -7.70 0.08 -13.84
C SER A 108 -8.31 -0.11 -12.45
N SER A 109 -7.52 0.01 -11.39
CA SER A 109 -7.97 -0.34 -10.05
C SER A 109 -8.90 0.75 -9.47
N PRO A 110 -10.11 0.42 -9.00
CA PRO A 110 -10.93 1.37 -8.25
C PRO A 110 -10.34 1.66 -6.86
N TRP A 111 -9.40 0.83 -6.39
CA TRP A 111 -8.84 0.83 -5.03
C TRP A 111 -7.66 1.77 -4.82
N ILE A 112 -7.30 2.60 -5.80
CA ILE A 112 -6.22 3.58 -5.67
C ILE A 112 -6.55 4.59 -4.55
N SER A 113 -5.63 4.79 -3.60
CA SER A 113 -5.76 5.81 -2.55
C SER A 113 -5.77 7.24 -3.13
N ALA A 114 -6.46 8.17 -2.46
CA ALA A 114 -6.43 9.59 -2.82
C ALA A 114 -5.05 10.25 -2.57
N PRO A 115 -4.73 11.36 -3.26
CA PRO A 115 -5.43 11.92 -4.42
C PRO A 115 -5.06 11.19 -5.71
N LYS A 116 -6.06 10.88 -6.55
CA LYS A 116 -5.87 10.16 -7.84
C LYS A 116 -5.45 11.09 -8.97
N ASN A 117 -5.87 12.36 -8.93
CA ASN A 117 -5.62 13.35 -9.97
C ASN A 117 -4.15 13.80 -10.10
N THR A 118 -3.25 13.32 -9.24
CA THR A 118 -1.81 13.54 -9.35
C THR A 118 -1.06 12.38 -10.01
N LEU A 119 -1.76 11.30 -10.38
CA LEU A 119 -1.19 10.17 -11.12
C LEU A 119 -1.32 10.36 -12.63
N ARG A 120 -0.31 9.96 -13.39
CA ARG A 120 -0.26 9.99 -14.87
C ARG A 120 0.35 8.69 -15.39
N PRO A 121 0.12 8.31 -16.65
CA PRO A 121 0.94 7.30 -17.31
C PRO A 121 2.43 7.67 -17.22
N PRO A 122 3.35 6.68 -17.18
CA PRO A 122 4.78 6.91 -17.10
C PRO A 122 5.36 7.64 -18.32
#